data_AF-A0A7W2ASF7-F1
#
_entry.id   AF-A0A7W2ASF7-F1
#
_cell.length_a   1.000
_cell.length_b   1.000
_cell.length_c   1.000
_cell.angle_alpha   90.00
_cell.angle_beta   90.00
_cell.angle_gamma   90.00
#
_symmetry.space_group_name_H-M   'P 1'
#
loop_
_entity.id
_entity.type
_entity.pdbx_description
1 polymer ?
#
loop_
_entity_poly.entity_id
_entity_poly.type
_entity_poly.pdbx_seq_one_letter_code
_entity_poly.pdbx_strand_id
1 'polypeptide(L)'
;ATGSEVSLAMEAQKVLKEKGIDVRVVSMPSWDRFEAQPETYKREVLPPQVKARVAVETGSPLGWERYTGDAGKILGIDVFGASAPGNTVMKEFGFTVDNVVRLVESVVK
;
A
#
# COMPACT_ATOMS: atom_id res chain seq x y z
N ALA A 1 -2.36 2.96 1.91
CA ALA A 1 -1.27 3.92 1.65
C ALA A 1 -1.44 5.13 2.57
N THR A 2 -0.38 5.92 2.74
CA THR A 2 -0.34 7.08 3.64
C THR A 2 0.36 8.25 2.95
N GLY A 3 0.20 9.46 3.50
CA GLY A 3 0.94 10.65 3.05
C GLY A 3 0.92 10.87 1.53
N SER A 4 2.12 11.13 0.99
CA SER A 4 2.35 11.35 -0.46
C SER A 4 2.02 10.12 -1.30
N GLU A 5 2.17 8.91 -0.76
CA GLU A 5 2.01 7.65 -1.51
C GLU A 5 0.55 7.27 -1.77
N VAL A 6 -0.42 7.98 -1.16
CA VAL A 6 -1.84 7.80 -1.52
C VAL A 6 -2.07 8.12 -2.99
N SER A 7 -1.43 9.17 -3.51
CA SER A 7 -1.54 9.54 -4.92
C SER A 7 -1.02 8.43 -5.85
N LEU A 8 0.12 7.84 -5.51
CA LEU A 8 0.72 6.71 -6.22
C LEU A 8 -0.23 5.49 -6.23
N ALA A 9 -0.87 5.18 -5.11
CA ALA A 9 -1.84 4.09 -5.02
C ALA A 9 -3.09 4.34 -5.89
N MET A 10 -3.57 5.58 -5.98
CA MET A 10 -4.69 5.94 -6.86
C MET A 10 -4.33 5.80 -8.34
N GLU A 11 -3.12 6.20 -8.76
CA GLU A 11 -2.68 6.00 -10.14
C GLU A 11 -2.55 4.51 -10.48
N ALA A 12 -2.01 3.69 -9.57
CA ALA A 12 -1.95 2.24 -9.75
C ALA A 12 -3.35 1.61 -9.86
N GLN A 13 -4.33 2.07 -9.08
CA GLN A 13 -5.72 1.62 -9.17
C GLN A 13 -6.30 1.82 -10.58
N LYS A 14 -6.01 2.96 -11.24
CA LYS A 14 -6.49 3.21 -12.61
C LYS A 14 -5.96 2.16 -13.59
N VAL A 15 -4.65 1.90 -13.53
CA VAL A 15 -3.99 0.88 -14.39
C VAL A 15 -4.52 -0.52 -14.10
N LEU A 16 -4.71 -0.88 -12.82
CA LEU A 16 -5.26 -2.18 -12.44
C LEU A 16 -6.70 -2.37 -12.94
N LYS A 17 -7.51 -1.29 -12.90
CA LYS A 17 -8.87 -1.30 -13.43
C LYS A 17 -8.89 -1.56 -14.94
N GLU A 18 -7.96 -0.98 -15.71
CA GLU A 18 -7.81 -1.26 -17.14
C GLU A 18 -7.46 -2.73 -17.41
N LYS A 19 -6.78 -3.39 -16.48
CA LYS A 19 -6.47 -4.82 -16.51
C LYS A 19 -7.59 -5.72 -15.96
N GLY A 20 -8.74 -5.16 -15.59
CA GLY A 20 -9.88 -5.91 -15.06
C GLY A 20 -9.74 -6.32 -13.58
N ILE A 21 -8.76 -5.76 -12.86
CA ILE A 21 -8.56 -6.01 -11.43
C ILE A 21 -9.20 -4.84 -10.65
N ASP A 22 -10.33 -5.11 -9.99
CA ASP A 22 -10.98 -4.13 -9.13
C ASP A 22 -10.26 -4.04 -7.78
N VAL A 23 -9.79 -2.84 -7.43
CA VAL A 23 -9.03 -2.60 -6.20
C VAL A 23 -9.59 -1.43 -5.43
N ARG A 24 -9.55 -1.54 -4.10
CA ARG A 24 -9.90 -0.46 -3.18
C ARG A 24 -8.63 0.23 -2.69
N VAL A 25 -8.57 1.56 -2.84
CA VAL A 25 -7.53 2.38 -2.20
C VAL A 25 -8.02 2.83 -0.84
N VAL A 26 -7.23 2.55 0.20
CA VAL A 26 -7.48 3.01 1.58
C VAL A 26 -6.36 3.97 1.98
N SER A 27 -6.74 5.20 2.31
CA SER A 27 -5.85 6.17 2.98
C SER A 27 -5.89 5.92 4.49
N MET A 28 -4.73 5.65 5.10
CA MET A 28 -4.62 5.32 6.53
C MET A 28 -3.73 6.33 7.27
N PRO A 29 -4.18 7.60 7.44
CA PRO A 29 -3.34 8.69 7.92
C PRO A 29 -2.96 8.59 9.41
N SER A 30 -3.67 7.79 10.20
CA SER A 30 -3.38 7.56 11.62
C SER A 30 -3.90 6.19 12.03
N TRP A 31 -2.97 5.35 12.51
CA TRP A 31 -3.29 4.00 12.95
C TRP A 31 -4.05 4.01 14.27
N ASP A 32 -3.65 4.86 15.22
CA ASP A 32 -4.31 4.98 16.52
C ASP A 32 -5.79 5.36 16.39
N ARG A 33 -6.12 6.31 15.49
CA ARG A 33 -7.51 6.68 15.23
C ARG A 33 -8.28 5.58 14.52
N PHE A 34 -7.65 4.85 13.60
CA PHE A 34 -8.28 3.69 12.95
C PHE A 34 -8.56 2.57 13.96
N GLU A 35 -7.61 2.27 14.85
CA GLU A 35 -7.77 1.22 15.86
C GLU A 35 -8.83 1.52 16.91
N ALA A 36 -9.00 2.80 17.25
CA ALA A 36 -10.05 3.27 18.14
C ALA A 36 -11.47 3.17 17.53
N GLN A 37 -11.60 2.85 16.23
CA GLN A 37 -12.91 2.67 15.60
C GLN A 37 -13.57 1.34 16.01
N PRO A 38 -14.92 1.28 15.99
CA PRO A 38 -15.64 0.03 16.18
C PRO A 38 -15.19 -1.06 15.20
N GLU A 39 -15.23 -2.31 15.66
CA GLU A 39 -14.83 -3.47 14.85
C GLU A 39 -15.63 -3.58 13.53
N THR A 40 -16.90 -3.17 13.54
CA THR A 40 -17.74 -3.10 12.35
C THR A 40 -17.14 -2.17 11.29
N TYR A 41 -16.68 -0.98 11.67
CA TYR A 41 -16.03 -0.04 10.76
C TYR A 41 -14.70 -0.57 10.23
N LYS A 42 -13.87 -1.16 11.12
CA LYS A 42 -12.58 -1.74 10.69
C LYS A 42 -12.78 -2.85 9.66
N ARG A 43 -13.80 -3.69 9.82
CA ARG A 43 -14.18 -4.74 8.85
C ARG A 43 -14.83 -4.20 7.58
N GLU A 44 -15.52 -3.07 7.65
CA GLU A 44 -16.03 -2.40 6.46
C GLU A 44 -14.88 -1.88 5.60
N VAL A 45 -13.90 -1.21 6.20
CA VAL A 45 -12.73 -0.65 5.51
C VAL A 45 -11.78 -1.74 5.03
N LEU A 46 -11.45 -2.72 5.89
CA LEU A 46 -10.54 -3.82 5.64
C LEU A 46 -11.25 -5.19 5.80
N PRO A 47 -12.09 -5.60 4.84
CA PRO A 47 -12.85 -6.84 4.95
C PRO A 47 -11.94 -8.06 5.14
N PRO A 48 -12.19 -8.90 6.17
CA PRO A 48 -11.28 -9.99 6.54
C PRO A 48 -11.14 -11.07 5.47
N GLN A 49 -12.13 -11.20 4.57
CA GLN A 49 -12.11 -12.09 3.42
C GLN A 49 -11.19 -11.62 2.28
N VAL A 50 -10.88 -10.32 2.21
CA VAL A 50 -9.94 -9.78 1.22
C VAL A 50 -8.54 -9.83 1.82
N LYS A 51 -7.81 -10.90 1.47
CA LYS A 51 -6.44 -11.14 1.96
C LYS A 51 -5.35 -10.52 1.07
N ALA A 52 -5.64 -10.34 -0.21
CA ALA A 52 -4.75 -9.66 -1.17
C ALA A 52 -4.66 -8.17 -0.82
N ARG A 53 -3.60 -7.76 -0.12
CA ARG A 53 -3.41 -6.40 0.38
C ARG A 53 -1.99 -5.92 0.11
N VAL A 54 -1.86 -4.68 -0.34
CA VAL A 54 -0.56 -4.01 -0.52
C VAL A 54 -0.54 -2.72 0.28
N ALA A 55 0.39 -2.61 1.22
CA ALA A 55 0.71 -1.34 1.89
C ALA A 55 1.78 -0.58 1.09
N VAL A 56 1.68 0.75 1.07
CA VAL A 56 2.63 1.64 0.36
C VAL A 56 2.88 2.87 1.22
N GLU A 57 4.12 3.07 1.61
CA GLU A 57 4.59 4.20 2.44
C GLU A 57 6.11 4.38 2.29
N THR A 58 6.60 5.61 2.14
CA THR A 58 8.05 5.89 2.20
C THR A 58 8.57 5.88 3.63
N GLY A 59 8.56 4.69 4.24
CA GLY A 59 8.97 4.47 5.62
C GLY A 59 9.32 3.00 5.85
N SER A 60 9.71 2.68 7.08
CA SER A 60 9.99 1.29 7.46
C SER A 60 8.74 0.42 7.24
N PRO A 61 8.89 -0.78 6.66
CA PRO A 61 7.76 -1.70 6.51
C PRO A 61 7.25 -2.25 7.84
N LEU A 62 8.03 -2.11 8.93
CA LEU A 62 7.72 -2.67 10.24
C LEU A 62 6.34 -2.21 10.75
N GLY A 63 5.49 -3.17 11.08
CA GLY A 63 4.14 -2.97 11.62
C GLY A 63 3.04 -3.06 10.58
N TRP A 64 3.34 -2.85 9.29
CA TRP A 64 2.34 -2.91 8.21
C TRP A 64 1.80 -4.34 8.01
N GLU A 65 2.51 -5.36 8.48
CA GLU A 65 2.04 -6.75 8.51
C GLU A 65 0.74 -6.90 9.32
N ARG A 66 0.48 -6.01 10.30
CA ARG A 66 -0.79 -5.96 11.04
C ARG A 66 -2.00 -5.78 10.12
N TYR A 67 -1.86 -5.00 9.06
CA TYR A 67 -2.95 -4.68 8.13
C TYR A 67 -2.91 -5.49 6.84
N THR A 68 -1.71 -5.86 6.39
CA THR A 68 -1.53 -6.61 5.14
C THR A 68 -1.67 -8.13 5.33
N GLY A 69 -1.36 -8.64 6.52
CA GLY A 69 -1.44 -10.07 6.84
C GLY A 69 -0.38 -10.92 6.13
N ASP A 70 -0.58 -12.23 6.18
CA ASP A 70 0.32 -13.26 5.64
C ASP A 70 0.32 -13.36 4.11
N ALA A 71 -0.81 -13.01 3.47
CA ALA A 71 -0.97 -13.01 2.02
C ALA A 71 -0.62 -11.66 1.35
N GLY A 72 -0.28 -10.64 2.15
CA GLY A 72 -0.05 -9.29 1.66
C GLY A 72 1.39 -8.99 1.25
N LYS A 73 1.61 -7.77 0.74
CA LYS A 73 2.92 -7.18 0.45
C LYS A 73 3.01 -5.77 1.00
N ILE A 74 4.24 -5.31 1.23
CA ILE A 74 4.52 -3.97 1.76
C ILE A 74 5.57 -3.35 0.84
N LEU A 75 5.26 -2.21 0.25
CA LEU A 75 6.22 -1.33 -0.41
C LEU A 75 6.64 -0.26 0.59
N GLY A 76 7.81 -0.48 1.19
CA GLY A 76 8.46 0.41 2.14
C GLY A 76 9.97 0.47 1.87
N ILE A 77 10.71 1.11 2.76
CA ILE A 77 12.17 1.23 2.72
C ILE A 77 12.72 0.63 4.03
N ASP A 78 13.39 -0.51 3.95
CA ASP A 78 14.01 -1.23 5.07
C ASP A 78 15.52 -0.97 5.20
N VAL A 79 16.05 -0.09 4.36
CA VAL A 79 17.45 0.37 4.36
C VAL A 79 17.52 1.88 4.60
N PHE A 80 18.73 2.42 4.76
CA PHE A 80 18.92 3.87 4.79
C PHE A 80 18.68 4.50 3.41
N GLY A 81 18.47 5.83 3.41
CA GLY A 81 18.29 6.61 2.18
C GLY A 81 19.55 6.70 1.33
N ALA A 82 19.44 7.47 0.24
CA ALA A 82 20.53 7.74 -0.68
C ALA A 82 20.61 9.24 -1.01
N SER A 83 21.80 9.73 -1.38
CA SER A 83 22.00 11.11 -1.83
C SER A 83 21.80 11.22 -3.33
N ALA A 84 20.61 11.66 -3.75
CA ALA A 84 20.23 11.91 -5.15
C ALA A 84 18.94 12.76 -5.18
N PRO A 85 18.52 13.28 -6.35
CA PRO A 85 17.22 13.95 -6.47
C PRO A 85 16.08 13.04 -6.00
N GLY A 86 15.08 13.61 -5.31
CA GLY A 86 14.00 12.84 -4.67
C GLY A 86 13.28 11.89 -5.63
N ASN A 87 12.94 12.35 -6.84
CA ASN A 87 12.29 11.50 -7.85
C ASN A 87 13.15 10.31 -8.27
N THR A 88 14.47 10.48 -8.34
CA THR A 88 15.41 9.39 -8.64
C THR A 88 15.42 8.39 -7.50
N VAL A 89 15.59 8.86 -6.26
CA VAL A 89 15.60 8.00 -5.05
C VAL A 89 14.31 7.19 -4.95
N MET A 90 13.15 7.83 -5.14
CA MET A 90 11.84 7.18 -5.11
C MET A 90 11.69 6.10 -6.18
N LYS A 91 12.14 6.38 -7.40
CA LYS A 91 12.11 5.41 -8.50
C LYS A 91 13.00 4.20 -8.22
N GLU A 92 14.22 4.43 -7.74
CA GLU A 92 15.18 3.36 -7.42
C GLU A 92 14.72 2.50 -6.23
N PHE A 93 14.06 3.10 -5.23
CA PHE A 93 13.39 2.36 -4.16
C PHE A 93 12.05 1.72 -4.59
N GLY A 94 11.67 1.82 -5.86
CA GLY A 94 10.54 1.11 -6.41
C GLY A 94 9.17 1.77 -6.18
N PHE A 95 9.13 3.04 -5.76
CA PHE A 95 7.89 3.82 -5.64
C PHE A 95 7.43 4.32 -7.01
N THR A 96 6.97 3.37 -7.82
CA THR A 96 6.47 3.61 -9.18
C THR A 96 5.13 2.92 -9.37
N VAL A 97 4.30 3.46 -10.26
CA VAL A 97 2.97 2.90 -10.58
C VAL A 97 3.13 1.44 -11.01
N ASP A 98 4.06 1.16 -11.93
CA ASP A 98 4.33 -0.18 -12.43
C ASP A 98 4.69 -1.17 -11.32
N ASN A 99 5.51 -0.77 -10.36
CA ASN A 99 5.87 -1.66 -9.26
C ASN A 99 4.69 -1.94 -8.32
N VAL A 100 3.88 -0.93 -8.01
CA VAL A 100 2.65 -1.13 -7.21
C VAL A 100 1.69 -2.07 -7.93
N VAL A 101 1.50 -1.90 -9.24
CA VAL A 101 0.68 -2.80 -10.08
C VAL A 101 1.20 -4.23 -9.99
N ARG A 102 2.51 -4.46 -10.20
CA ARG A 102 3.12 -5.80 -10.09
C ARG A 102 2.93 -6.42 -8.70
N LEU A 103 3.09 -5.63 -7.64
CA LEU A 103 2.90 -6.12 -6.27
C LEU A 103 1.45 -6.56 -6.05
N VAL A 104 0.47 -5.78 -6.54
CA VAL A 104 -0.95 -6.15 -6.46
C VAL A 104 -1.22 -7.43 -7.25
N GLU A 105 -0.77 -7.52 -8.51
CA GLU A 105 -0.92 -8.72 -9.33
C GLU A 105 -0.31 -9.96 -8.65
N SER A 106 0.78 -9.81 -7.90
CA SER A 106 1.41 -10.92 -7.17
C SER A 106 0.60 -11.47 -5.99
N VAL A 107 -0.34 -10.69 -5.45
CA VAL A 107 -1.18 -11.09 -4.30
C VAL A 107 -2.61 -11.41 -4.69
N VAL A 108 -3.06 -11.00 -5.87
CA VAL A 108 -4.36 -11.36 -6.45
C VAL A 108 -4.17 -12.68 -7.21
N LYS A 109 -4.57 -13.79 -6.58
CA LYS A 109 -4.63 -15.12 -7.22
C LYS A 109 -6.02 -15.38 -7.79
#